data_AF-A0A0F9SNM2-F1
#
_entry.id   AF-A0A0F9SNM2-F1
#
_cell.length_a   1.000
_cell.length_b   1.000
_cell.length_c   1.000
_cell.angle_alpha   90.00
_cell.angle_beta   90.00
_cell.angle_gamma   90.00
#
_symmetry.space_group_name_H-M   'P 1'
#
loop_
_entity.id
_entity.type
_entity.pdbx_description
1 polymer ?
#
loop_
_entity_poly.entity_id
_entity_poly.type
_entity_poly.pdbx_seq_one_letter_code
_entity_poly.pdbx_strand_id
1 'polypeptide(L)'
;MSEFTVVEVELKEEDVLVSALKQMGYKPVIHKEAVELQTYYQDRVKPKAHIVISKGQVGGYGAVGFERQKNGFKMHIDNMDQRRFKTGKLKQSYAEQKINKAVKRRAKFSIKSRKEEDGKIKIRLRRNF
;
A
#
# COMPACT_ATOMS: atom_id res chain seq x y z
N MET A 1 15.99 12.20 -21.98
CA MET A 1 14.92 12.48 -20.99
C MET A 1 14.16 11.19 -20.78
N SER A 2 14.20 10.65 -19.56
CA SER A 2 13.75 9.30 -19.26
C SER A 2 12.22 9.19 -19.20
N GLU A 3 11.69 8.36 -20.08
CA GLU A 3 10.27 8.05 -20.30
C GLU A 3 9.75 7.16 -19.15
N PHE A 4 9.40 7.79 -18.02
CA PHE A 4 8.74 7.10 -16.92
C PHE A 4 7.24 7.38 -16.99
N THR A 5 6.46 6.41 -17.49
CA THR A 5 5.00 6.39 -17.31
C THR A 5 4.71 6.29 -15.82
N VAL A 6 4.30 7.40 -15.20
CA VAL A 6 3.86 7.42 -13.80
C VAL A 6 2.52 6.67 -13.74
N VAL A 7 2.57 5.40 -13.35
CA VAL A 7 1.36 4.64 -13.03
C VAL A 7 0.85 5.16 -11.68
N GLU A 8 -0.17 6.01 -11.72
CA GLU A 8 -0.92 6.40 -10.53
C GLU A 8 -1.74 5.20 -10.05
N VAL A 9 -1.13 4.38 -9.19
CA VAL A 9 -1.83 3.29 -8.52
C VAL A 9 -2.79 3.89 -7.49
N GLU A 10 -4.06 3.98 -7.84
CA GLU A 10 -5.14 4.32 -6.93
C GLU A 10 -5.41 3.14 -5.99
N LEU A 11 -5.20 3.36 -4.69
CA LEU A 11 -5.50 2.38 -3.64
C LEU A 11 -7.02 2.35 -3.43
N LYS A 12 -7.69 1.31 -3.91
CA LYS A 12 -9.17 1.20 -3.88
C LYS A 12 -9.69 0.03 -3.06
N GLU A 13 -8.98 -1.10 -3.10
CA GLU A 13 -9.40 -2.35 -2.49
C GLU A 13 -8.69 -2.54 -1.15
N GLU A 14 -9.44 -2.56 -0.07
CA GLU A 14 -8.91 -2.65 1.29
C GLU A 14 -8.10 -3.93 1.51
N ASP A 15 -8.63 -5.07 1.10
CA ASP A 15 -7.97 -6.37 1.29
C ASP A 15 -6.65 -6.46 0.53
N VAL A 16 -6.59 -5.85 -0.66
CA VAL A 16 -5.37 -5.73 -1.46
C VAL A 16 -4.36 -4.80 -0.77
N LEU A 17 -4.82 -3.65 -0.25
CA LEU A 17 -3.97 -2.71 0.48
C LEU A 17 -3.39 -3.35 1.75
N VAL A 18 -4.22 -4.00 2.56
CA VAL A 18 -3.79 -4.71 3.78
C VAL A 18 -2.79 -5.81 3.44
N SER A 19 -3.05 -6.59 2.39
CA SER A 19 -2.14 -7.65 1.94
C SER A 19 -0.80 -7.09 1.47
N ALA A 20 -0.81 -5.95 0.78
CA ALA A 20 0.40 -5.28 0.32
C ALA A 20 1.23 -4.75 1.50
N LEU A 21 0.60 -4.09 2.48
CA LEU A 21 1.27 -3.63 3.68
C LEU A 21 1.87 -4.79 4.48
N LYS A 22 1.17 -5.92 4.58
CA LYS A 22 1.69 -7.16 5.19
C LYS A 22 2.89 -7.73 4.43
N GLN A 23 2.84 -7.74 3.08
CA GLN A 23 3.97 -8.18 2.26
C GLN A 23 5.21 -7.29 2.45
N MET A 24 5.02 -6.00 2.73
CA MET A 24 6.09 -5.07 3.07
C MET A 24 6.67 -5.27 4.48
N GLY A 25 6.10 -6.19 5.28
CA GLY A 25 6.54 -6.48 6.64
C GLY A 25 5.79 -5.69 7.73
N TYR A 26 4.79 -4.88 7.37
CA TYR A 26 3.97 -4.17 8.34
C TYR A 26 2.84 -5.05 8.89
N LYS A 27 2.38 -4.70 10.08
CA LYS A 27 1.22 -5.26 10.78
C LYS A 27 0.18 -4.14 10.93
N PRO A 28 -0.56 -3.81 9.86
CA PRO A 28 -1.58 -2.77 9.92
C PRO A 28 -2.74 -3.20 10.82
N VAL A 29 -3.25 -2.27 11.62
CA VAL A 29 -4.48 -2.41 12.42
C VAL A 29 -5.63 -1.80 11.63
N ILE A 30 -6.76 -2.50 11.55
CA ILE A 30 -7.95 -2.08 10.81
C ILE A 30 -9.03 -1.68 11.82
N HIS A 31 -9.58 -0.49 11.66
CA HIS A 31 -10.65 0.07 12.46
C HIS A 31 -11.91 0.22 11.60
N LYS A 32 -13.08 -0.07 12.19
CA LYS A 32 -14.38 0.14 11.52
C LYS A 32 -14.66 1.62 11.31
N GLU A 33 -14.34 2.43 12.31
CA GLU A 33 -14.46 3.88 12.29
C GLU A 33 -13.08 4.53 12.19
N ALA A 34 -13.02 5.72 11.62
CA ALA A 34 -11.75 6.45 11.47
C ALA A 34 -11.23 6.90 12.84
N VAL A 35 -10.04 6.44 13.21
CA VAL A 35 -9.36 6.79 14.47
C VAL A 35 -8.31 7.86 14.23
N GLU A 36 -8.07 8.70 15.23
CA GLU A 36 -7.02 9.72 15.17
C GLU A 36 -5.64 9.07 15.07
N LEU A 37 -4.82 9.59 14.16
CA LEU A 37 -3.44 9.17 14.01
C LEU A 37 -2.55 9.83 15.04
N GLN A 38 -1.60 9.05 15.55
CA GLN A 38 -0.47 9.59 16.30
C GLN A 38 0.47 10.32 15.34
N THR A 39 0.54 11.64 15.46
CA THR A 39 1.45 12.51 14.71
C THR A 39 2.57 13.04 15.61
N TYR A 40 3.63 13.60 15.02
CA TYR A 40 4.67 14.27 15.79
C TYR A 40 4.14 15.57 16.42
N TYR A 41 3.39 16.35 15.64
CA TYR A 41 2.78 17.60 16.11
C TYR A 41 1.53 17.30 16.96
N GLN A 42 1.56 17.70 18.22
CA GLN A 42 0.46 17.50 19.17
C GLN A 42 -0.63 18.58 19.06
N ASP A 43 -0.25 19.80 18.66
CA ASP A 43 -1.15 20.97 18.63
C ASP A 43 -1.92 21.15 17.31
N ARG A 44 -1.83 20.17 16.40
CA ARG A 44 -2.53 20.20 15.11
C ARG A 44 -3.70 19.24 15.12
N VAL A 45 -4.76 19.58 14.37
CA VAL A 45 -5.87 18.67 14.10
C VAL A 45 -5.31 17.37 13.54
N LYS A 46 -5.55 16.27 14.26
CA LYS A 46 -4.99 14.97 13.89
C LYS A 46 -5.79 14.36 12.75
N PRO A 47 -5.12 13.91 11.67
CA PRO A 47 -5.80 13.18 10.61
C PRO A 47 -6.40 11.88 11.17
N LYS A 48 -7.56 11.48 10.63
CA LYS A 48 -8.22 10.22 11.00
C LYS A 48 -7.99 9.17 9.92
N ALA A 49 -7.83 7.91 10.32
CA ALA A 49 -7.58 6.79 9.41
C ALA A 49 -8.31 5.53 9.84
N HIS A 50 -8.60 4.67 8.87
CA HIS A 50 -9.24 3.38 9.11
C HIS A 50 -8.21 2.25 9.19
N ILE A 51 -7.10 2.38 8.45
CA ILE A 51 -5.99 1.41 8.48
C ILE A 51 -4.77 2.14 9.02
N VAL A 52 -4.15 1.63 10.08
CA VAL A 52 -3.08 2.30 10.81
C VAL A 52 -1.85 1.42 10.93
N ILE A 53 -0.68 1.99 10.65
CA ILE A 53 0.63 1.41 10.94
C ILE A 53 1.28 2.28 12.02
N SER A 54 1.50 1.70 13.19
CA SER A 54 2.09 2.40 14.33
C SER A 54 3.50 2.92 14.02
N LYS A 55 3.88 4.06 14.61
CA LYS A 55 5.21 4.67 14.45
C LYS A 55 6.38 3.70 14.66
N GLY A 56 6.27 2.76 15.60
CA GLY A 56 7.32 1.78 15.91
C GLY A 56 7.62 0.82 14.75
N GLN A 57 6.65 0.58 13.86
CA GLN A 57 6.87 -0.23 12.65
C GLN A 57 7.42 0.60 11.49
N VAL A 58 7.07 1.88 11.44
CA VAL A 58 7.53 2.84 10.41
C VAL A 58 8.98 3.27 10.69
N GLY A 59 9.41 3.24 11.96
CA GLY A 59 10.70 3.78 12.39
C GLY A 59 10.76 5.31 12.31
N GLY A 60 9.59 5.95 12.47
CA GLY A 60 9.39 7.39 12.34
C GLY A 60 8.83 8.03 13.61
N TYR A 61 8.48 9.31 13.51
CA TYR A 61 7.93 10.10 14.61
C TYR A 61 6.40 9.94 14.74
N GLY A 62 5.71 9.71 13.62
CA GLY A 62 4.28 9.49 13.52
C GLY A 62 3.90 8.11 12.97
N ALA A 63 2.63 7.77 13.13
CA ALA A 63 2.00 6.64 12.46
C ALA A 63 1.72 6.97 10.98
N VAL A 64 1.63 5.93 10.15
CA VAL A 64 1.06 6.05 8.80
C VAL A 64 -0.36 5.55 8.84
N GLY A 65 -1.29 6.30 8.26
CA GLY A 65 -2.69 5.89 8.15
C GLY A 65 -3.25 5.97 6.75
N PHE A 66 -4.31 5.21 6.52
CA PHE A 66 -5.11 5.25 5.31
C PHE A 66 -6.57 5.50 5.68
N GLU A 67 -7.10 6.62 5.24
CA GLU A 67 -8.49 7.02 5.41
C GLU A 67 -9.31 6.52 4.22
N ARG A 68 -10.41 5.80 4.47
CA ARG A 68 -11.38 5.46 3.42
C ARG A 68 -12.00 6.74 2.87
N GLN A 69 -12.04 6.81 1.55
CA GLN A 69 -12.68 7.85 0.75
C GLN A 69 -13.69 7.19 -0.19
N LYS A 70 -14.58 7.98 -0.79
CA LYS A 70 -15.63 7.48 -1.72
C LYS A 70 -15.08 6.54 -2.81
N ASN A 71 -13.88 6.82 -3.32
CA ASN A 71 -13.26 6.10 -4.43
C ASN A 71 -11.91 5.44 -4.09
N GLY A 72 -11.58 5.26 -2.81
CA GLY A 72 -10.33 4.59 -2.41
C GLY A 72 -9.80 5.04 -1.06
N PHE A 73 -8.49 5.23 -0.96
CA PHE A 73 -7.82 5.58 0.29
C PHE A 73 -6.95 6.82 0.15
N LYS A 74 -7.09 7.74 1.11
CA LYS A 74 -6.15 8.85 1.31
C LYS A 74 -5.09 8.43 2.32
N MET A 75 -3.83 8.49 1.93
CA MET A 75 -2.71 8.21 2.84
C MET A 75 -2.37 9.46 3.65
N HIS A 76 -2.27 9.28 4.96
CA HIS A 76 -1.82 10.28 5.92
C HIS A 76 -0.47 9.84 6.48
N ILE A 77 0.51 10.73 6.36
CA ILE A 77 1.86 10.53 6.90
C ILE A 77 2.39 11.90 7.33
N ASP A 78 3.19 11.91 8.40
CA ASP A 78 3.88 13.12 8.81
C ASP A 78 4.91 13.53 7.74
N ASN A 79 5.06 14.84 7.48
CA ASN A 79 6.05 15.36 6.55
C ASN A 79 7.48 14.94 6.93
N MET A 80 7.75 14.81 8.23
CA MET A 80 9.04 14.35 8.75
C MET A 80 9.33 12.88 8.41
N ASP A 81 8.28 12.08 8.20
CA ASP A 81 8.35 10.64 7.94
C ASP A 81 8.11 10.27 6.47
N GLN A 82 7.74 11.24 5.63
CA GLN A 82 7.41 11.02 4.22
C GLN A 82 8.52 10.32 3.44
N ARG A 83 9.80 10.62 3.76
CA ARG A 83 10.97 9.96 3.14
C ARG A 83 11.25 8.56 3.68
N ARG A 84 10.75 8.21 4.87
CA ARG A 84 10.95 6.90 5.52
C ARG A 84 10.00 5.86 4.96
N PHE A 85 8.76 6.25 4.70
CA PHE A 85 7.76 5.34 4.15
C PHE A 85 7.95 5.15 2.64
N LYS A 86 8.23 3.90 2.25
CA LYS A 86 8.54 3.54 0.85
C LYS A 86 7.27 3.45 -0.01
N THR A 87 6.66 4.59 -0.31
CA THR A 87 5.41 4.71 -1.11
C THR A 87 5.51 4.05 -2.48
N GLY A 88 6.65 4.14 -3.16
CA GLY A 88 6.88 3.44 -4.44
C GLY A 88 6.78 1.92 -4.30
N LYS A 89 7.36 1.35 -3.23
CA LYS A 89 7.25 -0.07 -2.92
C LYS A 89 5.83 -0.48 -2.54
N LEU A 90 5.07 0.40 -1.88
CA LEU A 90 3.66 0.18 -1.61
C LEU A 90 2.85 0.07 -2.91
N LYS A 91 3.01 1.01 -3.84
CA LYS A 91 2.32 0.96 -5.14
C LYS A 91 2.63 -0.34 -5.91
N GLN A 92 3.89 -0.73 -5.92
CA GLN A 92 4.36 -1.99 -6.52
C GLN A 92 3.71 -3.21 -5.87
N SER A 93 3.79 -3.32 -4.53
CA SER A 93 3.20 -4.43 -3.78
C SER A 93 1.68 -4.48 -3.94
N TYR A 94 1.01 -3.33 -3.95
CA TYR A 94 -0.43 -3.26 -4.21
C TYR A 94 -0.80 -3.79 -5.60
N ALA A 95 -0.08 -3.37 -6.64
CA ALA A 95 -0.30 -3.86 -8.00
C ALA A 95 -0.10 -5.38 -8.09
N GLU A 96 0.94 -5.90 -7.44
CA GLU A 96 1.21 -7.34 -7.35
C GLU A 96 0.07 -8.08 -6.65
N GLN A 97 -0.39 -7.61 -5.49
CA GLN A 97 -1.51 -8.22 -4.77
C GLN A 97 -2.83 -8.17 -5.56
N LYS A 98 -3.06 -7.08 -6.31
CA LYS A 98 -4.23 -6.96 -7.19
C LYS A 98 -4.19 -8.00 -8.31
N ILE A 99 -3.03 -8.19 -8.95
CA ILE A 99 -2.83 -9.22 -9.97
C ILE A 99 -3.01 -10.61 -9.36
N ASN A 100 -2.40 -10.88 -8.20
CA ASN A 100 -2.53 -12.17 -7.50
C ASN A 100 -4.00 -12.49 -7.19
N LYS A 101 -4.77 -11.52 -6.71
CA LYS A 101 -6.21 -11.65 -6.46
C LYS A 101 -6.99 -11.95 -7.74
N ALA A 102 -6.70 -11.23 -8.82
CA ALA A 102 -7.35 -11.46 -10.12
C ALA A 102 -7.02 -12.83 -10.72
N VAL A 103 -5.78 -13.29 -10.60
CA VAL A 103 -5.33 -14.62 -11.07
C VAL A 103 -5.97 -15.72 -10.24
N LYS A 104 -5.98 -15.61 -8.91
CA LYS A 104 -6.67 -16.59 -8.02
C LYS A 104 -8.15 -16.73 -8.34
N ARG A 105 -8.83 -15.64 -8.71
CA ARG A 105 -10.24 -15.68 -9.16
C ARG A 105 -10.42 -16.36 -10.52
N ARG A 106 -9.36 -16.46 -11.34
CA ARG A 106 -9.39 -17.04 -12.68
C ARG A 106 -8.59 -18.35 -12.69
N ALA A 107 -9.26 -19.48 -12.45
CA ALA A 107 -8.66 -20.81 -12.38
C ALA A 107 -7.76 -21.20 -13.58
N LYS A 108 -7.95 -20.56 -14.74
CA LYS A 108 -7.19 -20.79 -15.97
C LYS A 108 -5.81 -20.15 -15.99
N PHE A 109 -5.42 -19.35 -15.00
CA PHE A 109 -4.12 -18.67 -14.98
C PHE A 109 -3.36 -18.96 -13.69
N SER A 110 -2.04 -19.13 -13.81
CA SER A 110 -1.10 -19.25 -12.71
C SER A 110 0.06 -18.27 -12.90
N ILE A 111 0.74 -17.90 -11.81
CA ILE A 111 1.93 -17.03 -11.89
C ILE A 111 3.14 -17.90 -12.18
N LYS A 112 3.80 -17.67 -13.31
CA LYS A 112 4.97 -18.43 -13.75
C LYS A 112 6.28 -17.86 -13.19
N SER A 113 6.41 -16.54 -13.14
CA SER A 113 7.63 -15.89 -12.66
C SER A 113 7.40 -14.44 -12.27
N ARG A 114 8.12 -14.01 -11.24
CA ARG A 114 8.24 -12.62 -10.79
C ARG A 114 9.69 -12.19 -10.99
N LYS A 115 9.92 -11.03 -11.62
CA LYS A 115 11.23 -10.38 -11.69
C LYS A 115 11.10 -8.92 -11.32
N GLU A 116 12.05 -8.44 -10.53
CA GLU A 116 12.20 -7.04 -10.17
C GLU A 116 13.45 -6.53 -10.90
N GLU A 117 13.28 -5.56 -11.79
CA GLU A 117 14.34 -5.07 -12.69
C GLU A 117 14.14 -3.55 -12.84
N ASP A 118 15.13 -2.76 -12.46
CA ASP A 118 15.11 -1.28 -12.52
C ASP A 118 13.86 -0.63 -11.91
N GLY A 119 13.42 -1.11 -10.74
CA GLY A 119 12.23 -0.59 -10.07
C GLY A 119 10.90 -0.93 -10.76
N LYS A 120 10.92 -1.82 -11.75
CA LYS A 120 9.73 -2.38 -12.40
C LYS A 120 9.53 -3.82 -11.98
N ILE A 121 8.28 -4.20 -11.69
CA ILE A 121 7.92 -5.60 -11.44
C ILE A 121 7.35 -6.17 -12.74
N LYS A 122 8.00 -7.21 -13.27
CA LYS A 122 7.49 -8.01 -14.39
C LYS A 122 6.90 -9.30 -13.84
N ILE A 123 5.59 -9.47 -14.00
CA ILE A 123 4.87 -10.69 -13.64
C ILE A 123 4.50 -11.44 -14.91
N ARG A 124 4.96 -12.67 -15.05
CA ARG A 124 4.60 -13.54 -16.18
C ARG A 124 3.51 -14.50 -15.73
N LEU A 125 2.39 -14.48 -16.42
CA LEU A 125 1.28 -15.42 -16.22
C LEU A 125 1.43 -16.61 -17.17
N ARG A 126 1.06 -17.80 -16.71
CA ARG A 126 0.89 -19.01 -17.52
C ARG A 126 -0.58 -19.35 -17.54
N ARG A 127 -1.09 -19.71 -18.73
CA ARG A 127 -2.43 -20.26 -18.87
C ARG A 127 -2.35 -21.78 -18.62
N ASN A 128 -3.19 -22.27 -17.73
CA ASN A 128 -3.33 -23.69 -17.46
C ASN A 128 -4.49 -24.20 -18.33
N PHE A 129 -4.23 -25.26 -19.10
CA PHE A 129 -5.20 -26.04 -19.85
C PHE A 129 -5.15 -27.46 -19.31
#